data_AF-A0A6B1GYF3-F1
#
_entry.id   AF-A0A6B1GYF3-F1
#
_cell.length_a   1.000
_cell.length_b   1.000
_cell.length_c   1.000
_cell.angle_alpha   90.00
_cell.angle_beta   90.00
_cell.angle_gamma   90.00
#
_symmetry.space_group_name_H-M   'P 1'
#
loop_
_entity.id
_entity.type
_entity.pdbx_description
1 polymer ?
#
loop_
_entity_poly.entity_id
_entity_poly.type
_entity_poly.pdbx_seq_one_letter_code
_entity_poly.pdbx_strand_id
1 'polypeptide(L)'
;MSSTTYVEQGRDPYTVREGGATPPPSSWRTRLRYLGPSVVISGAIVGSGEMILTSALGAAAGFVLLWWVLLSCWIKSLIQAELARYTLVSGDTYVRAMNRLPFQIRIGRGHVSFAVAITLVALVPGLLGMGGIIGGAGQALTLLVPEVPSTLAAGLLAVITIAVLTTGSYRILENVMLALVIIFTGATLVCAILMQGTEFAVTRADLASGFTFSFPPEFIVAAMAVYGYSGVNSSETSAYQYWCVEKGYPNFIGRSDAPGWETRARGWIRVMQTDVWVTLVLLT
;
A
#
# COMPACT_ATOMS: atom_id res chain seq x y z
N MET A 1 -23.57 -15.95 -39.92
CA MET A 1 -23.79 -16.14 -38.47
C MET A 1 -22.48 -16.60 -37.86
N SER A 2 -21.72 -15.67 -37.26
CA SER A 2 -20.41 -15.98 -36.68
C SER A 2 -20.59 -16.35 -35.21
N SER A 3 -20.39 -17.62 -34.92
CA SER A 3 -20.34 -18.23 -33.59
C SER A 3 -19.19 -17.61 -32.79
N THR A 4 -19.54 -16.82 -31.78
CA THR A 4 -18.59 -16.32 -30.79
C THR A 4 -18.42 -17.41 -29.74
N THR A 5 -17.29 -18.09 -29.78
CA THR A 5 -16.88 -19.11 -28.83
C THR A 5 -16.71 -18.45 -27.46
N TYR A 6 -17.66 -18.68 -26.55
CA TYR A 6 -17.49 -18.34 -25.15
C TYR A 6 -16.35 -19.22 -24.60
N VAL A 7 -15.30 -18.56 -24.12
CA VAL A 7 -14.24 -19.16 -23.31
C VAL A 7 -14.90 -20.03 -22.24
N GLU A 8 -14.50 -21.31 -22.15
CA GLU A 8 -14.95 -22.24 -21.12
C GLU A 8 -14.89 -21.58 -19.74
N GLN A 9 -16.02 -21.61 -19.03
CA GLN A 9 -16.19 -21.04 -17.70
C GLN A 9 -15.32 -21.79 -16.66
N GLY A 10 -14.04 -21.45 -16.58
CA GLY A 10 -13.33 -21.53 -15.32
C GLY A 10 -14.03 -20.61 -14.32
N ARG A 11 -14.52 -21.16 -13.20
CA ARG A 11 -15.21 -20.43 -12.13
C ARG A 11 -14.51 -19.11 -11.83
N ASP A 12 -15.17 -17.98 -12.10
CA ASP A 12 -14.65 -16.65 -11.83
C ASP A 12 -14.43 -16.49 -10.30
N PRO A 13 -13.18 -16.38 -9.81
CA PRO A 13 -12.92 -16.21 -8.38
C PRO A 13 -13.51 -14.92 -7.80
N TYR A 14 -13.88 -13.96 -8.67
CA TYR A 14 -14.49 -12.69 -8.31
C TYR A 14 -16.03 -12.75 -8.26
N THR A 15 -16.64 -13.89 -8.60
CA THR A 15 -18.09 -14.08 -8.43
C THR A 15 -18.45 -14.50 -7.01
N VAL A 16 -19.39 -13.79 -6.40
CA VAL A 16 -19.89 -14.11 -5.05
C VAL A 16 -20.56 -15.48 -5.06
N ARG A 17 -19.98 -16.44 -4.34
CA ARG A 17 -20.44 -17.83 -4.31
C ARG A 17 -21.75 -17.99 -3.54
N GLU A 18 -22.65 -18.82 -4.06
CA GLU A 18 -23.84 -19.25 -3.32
C GLU A 18 -23.43 -20.13 -2.12
N GLY A 19 -23.98 -19.82 -0.94
CA GLY A 19 -23.70 -20.55 0.30
C GLY A 19 -22.42 -20.15 1.06
N GLY A 20 -21.67 -19.13 0.60
CA GLY A 20 -20.45 -18.63 1.27
C GLY A 20 -20.69 -17.63 2.39
N ALA A 21 -21.94 -17.22 2.63
CA ALA A 21 -22.28 -16.18 3.58
C ALA A 21 -21.98 -16.62 5.03
N THR A 22 -21.22 -15.82 5.75
CA THR A 22 -20.88 -16.08 7.15
C THR A 22 -21.29 -14.90 8.04
N PRO A 23 -21.75 -15.16 9.27
CA PRO A 23 -22.09 -14.09 10.19
C PRO A 23 -20.82 -13.28 10.53
N PRO A 24 -20.90 -11.95 10.55
CA PRO A 24 -19.75 -11.12 10.85
C PRO A 24 -19.32 -11.31 12.32
N PRO A 25 -18.01 -11.25 12.62
CA PRO A 25 -17.53 -11.34 13.99
C PRO A 25 -18.04 -10.17 14.85
N SER A 26 -18.67 -10.52 15.98
CA SER A 26 -19.28 -9.55 16.90
C SER A 26 -18.26 -8.81 17.78
N SER A 27 -17.17 -9.49 18.17
CA SER A 27 -16.15 -8.94 19.09
C SER A 27 -14.92 -8.40 18.37
N TRP A 28 -14.31 -7.34 18.91
CA TRP A 28 -13.10 -6.72 18.37
C TRP A 28 -11.93 -7.72 18.30
N ARG A 29 -11.77 -8.58 19.31
CA ARG A 29 -10.75 -9.65 19.33
C ARG A 29 -10.96 -10.69 18.21
N THR A 30 -12.21 -11.01 17.89
CA THR A 30 -12.50 -11.95 16.79
C THR A 30 -12.21 -11.30 15.44
N ARG A 31 -12.39 -9.98 15.30
CA ARG A 31 -12.00 -9.24 14.08
C ARG A 31 -10.50 -9.32 13.80
N LEU A 32 -9.68 -9.32 14.86
CA LEU A 32 -8.21 -9.44 14.73
C LEU A 32 -7.79 -10.70 13.96
N ARG A 33 -8.55 -11.80 14.05
CA ARG A 33 -8.26 -13.03 13.29
C ARG A 33 -8.46 -12.89 11.78
N TYR A 34 -9.21 -11.89 11.36
CA TYR A 34 -9.45 -11.57 9.96
C TYR A 34 -8.54 -10.45 9.47
N LEU A 35 -7.63 -9.90 10.30
CA LEU A 35 -6.62 -8.96 9.82
C LEU A 35 -5.56 -9.72 9.03
N GLY A 36 -5.48 -9.48 7.73
CA GLY A 36 -4.51 -10.15 6.87
C GLY A 36 -4.10 -9.25 5.72
N PRO A 37 -5.06 -8.67 4.97
CA PRO A 37 -4.75 -7.69 3.95
C PRO A 37 -3.96 -6.49 4.51
N SER A 38 -4.31 -5.99 5.71
CA SER A 38 -3.55 -4.95 6.41
C SER A 38 -2.11 -5.31 6.72
N VAL A 39 -1.85 -6.52 7.24
CA VAL A 39 -0.51 -6.96 7.66
C VAL A 39 0.41 -7.06 6.45
N VAL A 40 -0.10 -7.58 5.33
CA VAL A 40 0.63 -7.66 4.05
C VAL A 40 0.95 -6.25 3.54
N ILE A 41 0.00 -5.32 3.61
CA ILE A 41 0.21 -3.91 3.22
C ILE A 41 1.25 -3.23 4.09
N SER A 42 1.11 -3.33 5.42
CA SER A 42 2.03 -2.71 6.35
C SER A 42 3.46 -3.21 6.12
N GLY A 43 3.65 -4.51 5.86
CA GLY A 43 4.96 -5.06 5.50
C GLY A 43 5.50 -4.56 4.16
N ALA A 44 4.64 -4.34 3.16
CA ALA A 44 5.03 -3.81 1.86
C ALA A 44 5.44 -2.32 1.93
N ILE A 45 4.74 -1.51 2.72
CA ILE A 45 4.97 -0.07 2.82
C ILE A 45 6.25 0.25 3.58
N VAL A 46 6.49 -0.41 4.72
CA VAL A 46 7.63 -0.14 5.63
C VAL A 46 9.00 -0.32 4.94
N GLY A 47 9.09 -1.02 3.81
CA GLY A 47 10.31 -1.18 3.01
C GLY A 47 10.32 -0.47 1.64
N SER A 48 9.29 0.29 1.31
CA SER A 48 9.03 0.79 -0.06
C SER A 48 9.89 1.98 -0.51
N GLY A 49 10.86 2.43 0.29
CA GLY A 49 11.67 3.62 0.02
C GLY A 49 11.07 4.94 0.52
N GLU A 50 9.88 4.91 1.13
CA GLU A 50 9.25 6.06 1.77
C GLU A 50 10.13 6.72 2.85
N MET A 51 10.95 5.91 3.54
CA MET A 51 11.82 6.41 4.61
C MET A 51 12.88 7.36 4.04
N ILE A 52 13.43 7.07 2.86
CA ILE A 52 14.46 7.92 2.22
C ILE A 52 13.89 9.30 1.93
N LEU A 53 12.70 9.35 1.33
CA LEU A 53 12.05 10.62 0.97
C LEU A 53 11.59 11.39 2.22
N THR A 54 11.00 10.70 3.20
CA THR A 54 10.52 11.32 4.42
C THR A 54 11.67 11.84 5.27
N SER A 55 12.77 11.09 5.39
CA SER A 55 13.98 11.56 6.09
C SER A 55 14.66 12.71 5.34
N ALA A 56 14.69 12.67 4.01
CA ALA A 56 15.25 13.76 3.21
C ALA A 56 14.43 15.05 3.36
N LEU A 57 13.10 14.95 3.37
CA LEU A 57 12.22 16.09 3.64
C LEU A 57 12.40 16.61 5.07
N GLY A 58 12.47 15.71 6.06
CA GLY A 58 12.72 16.09 7.45
C GLY A 58 14.09 16.75 7.65
N ALA A 59 15.13 16.31 6.94
CA ALA A 59 16.44 16.93 6.97
C ALA A 59 16.44 18.33 6.33
N ALA A 60 15.65 18.55 5.27
CA ALA A 60 15.59 19.82 4.56
C ALA A 60 14.65 20.85 5.21
N ALA A 61 13.45 20.42 5.61
CA ALA A 61 12.37 21.28 6.11
C ALA A 61 12.16 21.19 7.63
N GLY A 62 12.95 20.37 8.33
CA GLY A 62 12.72 20.06 9.73
C GLY A 62 11.36 19.38 9.95
N PHE A 63 10.75 19.66 11.08
CA PHE A 63 9.45 19.12 11.46
C PHE A 63 8.26 19.90 10.90
N VAL A 64 8.47 21.04 10.25
CA VAL A 64 7.41 21.96 9.79
C VAL A 64 6.37 21.27 8.91
N LEU A 65 6.78 20.29 8.10
CA LEU A 65 5.92 19.52 7.20
C LEU A 65 5.44 18.19 7.80
N LEU A 66 5.56 17.98 9.12
CA LEU A 66 5.06 16.77 9.78
C LEU A 66 3.55 16.60 9.56
N TRP A 67 2.76 17.67 9.73
CA TRP A 67 1.31 17.63 9.45
C TRP A 67 1.00 17.19 8.01
N TRP A 68 1.86 17.54 7.05
CA TRP A 68 1.67 17.21 5.64
C TRP A 68 1.90 15.72 5.40
N VAL A 69 2.96 15.15 6.00
CA VAL A 69 3.23 13.71 5.96
C VAL A 69 2.08 12.94 6.62
N LEU A 70 1.64 13.35 7.80
CA LEU A 70 0.52 12.73 8.52
C LEU A 70 -0.77 12.81 7.70
N LEU A 71 -1.10 13.99 7.18
CA LEU A 71 -2.27 14.19 6.32
C LEU A 71 -2.22 13.24 5.11
N SER A 72 -1.05 13.08 4.50
CA SER A 72 -0.85 12.20 3.35
C SER A 72 -1.12 10.72 3.68
N CYS A 73 -0.75 10.25 4.86
CA CYS A 73 -1.00 8.86 5.29
C CYS A 73 -2.48 8.65 5.63
N TRP A 74 -3.09 9.62 6.31
CA TRP A 74 -4.48 9.56 6.74
C TRP A 74 -5.46 9.61 5.58
N ILE A 75 -5.35 10.62 4.71
CA ILE A 75 -6.32 10.82 3.63
C ILE A 75 -6.33 9.62 2.66
N LYS A 76 -5.16 9.06 2.34
CA LYS A 76 -5.04 7.92 1.43
C LYS A 76 -5.61 6.65 2.05
N SER A 77 -5.34 6.40 3.33
CA SER A 77 -5.91 5.24 4.04
C SER A 77 -7.44 5.32 4.09
N LEU A 78 -8.01 6.52 4.29
CA LEU A 78 -9.46 6.72 4.25
C LEU A 78 -10.05 6.48 2.84
N ILE A 79 -9.38 6.98 1.79
CA ILE A 79 -9.78 6.73 0.40
C ILE A 79 -9.72 5.22 0.10
N GLN A 80 -8.66 4.53 0.54
CA GLN A 80 -8.52 3.09 0.42
C GLN A 80 -9.67 2.35 1.12
N ALA A 81 -10.09 2.78 2.31
CA ALA A 81 -11.22 2.17 3.02
C ALA A 81 -12.54 2.28 2.24
N GLU A 82 -12.81 3.43 1.62
CA GLU A 82 -14.04 3.62 0.82
C GLU A 82 -14.00 2.83 -0.49
N LEU A 83 -12.85 2.78 -1.16
CA LEU A 83 -12.65 1.94 -2.33
C LEU A 83 -12.80 0.46 -2.00
N ALA A 84 -12.25 0.01 -0.87
CA ALA A 84 -12.44 -1.35 -0.38
C ALA A 84 -13.91 -1.64 -0.06
N ARG A 85 -14.61 -0.73 0.62
CA ARG A 85 -16.04 -0.85 0.89
C ARG A 85 -16.85 -1.03 -0.40
N TYR A 86 -16.53 -0.28 -1.45
CA TYR A 86 -17.16 -0.44 -2.76
C TYR A 86 -16.94 -1.87 -3.31
N THR A 87 -15.69 -2.34 -3.34
CA THR A 87 -15.36 -3.69 -3.85
C THR A 87 -16.00 -4.81 -3.03
N LEU A 88 -16.07 -4.67 -1.70
CA LEU A 88 -16.74 -5.63 -0.81
C LEU A 88 -18.23 -5.77 -1.10
N VAL A 89 -18.91 -4.64 -1.34
CA VAL A 89 -20.37 -4.61 -1.53
C VAL A 89 -20.76 -5.00 -2.95
N SER A 90 -20.02 -4.51 -3.95
CA SER A 90 -20.32 -4.74 -5.36
C SER A 90 -19.79 -6.08 -5.88
N GLY A 91 -18.73 -6.62 -5.28
CA GLY A 91 -17.96 -7.73 -5.84
C GLY A 91 -17.13 -7.36 -7.08
N ASP A 92 -17.10 -6.09 -7.49
CA ASP A 92 -16.32 -5.62 -8.63
C ASP A 92 -14.83 -5.48 -8.27
N THR A 93 -13.96 -5.79 -9.24
CA THR A 93 -12.52 -5.56 -9.10
C THR A 93 -12.18 -4.07 -9.17
N TYR A 94 -11.07 -3.66 -8.56
CA TYR A 94 -10.60 -2.26 -8.57
C TYR A 94 -10.55 -1.68 -9.98
N VAL A 95 -9.94 -2.41 -10.92
CA VAL A 95 -9.76 -1.94 -12.30
C VAL A 95 -11.11 -1.81 -13.01
N ARG A 96 -12.07 -2.71 -12.73
CA ARG A 96 -13.43 -2.61 -13.27
C ARG A 96 -14.16 -1.41 -12.68
N ALA A 97 -14.03 -1.16 -11.37
CA ALA A 97 -14.58 0.01 -10.70
C ALA A 97 -14.04 1.30 -11.32
N MET A 98 -12.72 1.39 -11.53
CA MET A 98 -12.08 2.51 -12.20
C MET A 98 -12.56 2.67 -13.64
N ASN A 99 -12.76 1.56 -14.38
CA ASN A 99 -13.22 1.61 -15.76
C ASN A 99 -14.66 2.13 -15.94
N ARG A 100 -15.45 2.19 -14.87
CA ARG A 100 -16.81 2.75 -14.88
C ARG A 100 -16.83 4.28 -14.67
N LEU A 101 -15.69 4.90 -14.34
CA LEU A 101 -15.61 6.35 -14.13
C LEU A 101 -15.96 7.12 -15.41
N PRO A 102 -16.51 8.35 -15.28
CA PRO A 102 -16.81 9.21 -16.42
C PRO A 102 -15.53 9.56 -17.21
N PHE A 103 -15.71 9.99 -18.46
CA PHE A 103 -14.65 10.25 -19.44
C PHE A 103 -13.99 8.97 -19.98
N GLN A 104 -14.67 8.31 -20.92
CA GLN A 104 -14.16 7.12 -21.59
C GLN A 104 -13.37 7.51 -22.84
N ILE A 105 -12.13 7.02 -22.92
CA ILE A 105 -11.31 7.08 -24.12
C ILE A 105 -11.56 5.81 -24.94
N ARG A 106 -11.78 5.97 -26.23
CA ARG A 106 -11.93 4.84 -27.15
C ARG A 106 -10.55 4.37 -27.60
N ILE A 107 -10.15 3.18 -27.17
CA ILE A 107 -8.89 2.55 -27.58
C ILE A 107 -9.25 1.29 -28.37
N GLY A 108 -9.06 1.34 -29.69
CA GLY A 108 -9.38 0.24 -30.60
C GLY A 108 -10.88 -0.12 -30.60
N ARG A 109 -11.19 -1.38 -30.27
CA ARG A 109 -12.56 -1.93 -30.18
C ARG A 109 -13.20 -1.81 -28.79
N GLY A 110 -12.48 -1.32 -27.78
CA GLY A 110 -12.95 -1.21 -26.40
C GLY A 110 -13.05 0.23 -25.90
N HIS A 111 -13.70 0.39 -24.74
CA HIS A 111 -13.76 1.65 -23.99
C HIS A 111 -12.96 1.51 -22.71
N VAL A 112 -12.00 2.41 -22.51
CA VAL A 112 -11.18 2.49 -21.29
C VAL A 112 -11.41 3.86 -20.65
N SER A 113 -11.74 3.89 -19.37
CA SER A 113 -11.86 5.17 -18.65
C SER A 113 -10.54 5.93 -18.66
N PHE A 114 -10.62 7.25 -18.62
CA PHE A 114 -9.47 8.12 -18.46
C PHE A 114 -8.64 7.77 -17.23
N ALA A 115 -9.29 7.36 -16.13
CA ALA A 115 -8.63 6.93 -14.89
C ALA A 115 -7.76 5.67 -15.07
N VAL A 116 -8.23 4.69 -15.83
CA VAL A 116 -7.43 3.49 -16.15
C VAL A 116 -6.30 3.85 -17.12
N ALA A 117 -6.57 4.69 -18.12
CA ALA A 117 -5.55 5.13 -19.06
C ALA A 117 -4.40 5.88 -18.37
N ILE A 118 -4.71 6.83 -17.47
CA ILE A 118 -3.67 7.54 -16.71
C ILE A 118 -2.90 6.62 -15.77
N THR A 119 -3.55 5.62 -15.18
CA THR A 119 -2.87 4.61 -14.34
C THR A 119 -1.86 3.80 -15.16
N LEU A 120 -2.21 3.42 -16.39
CA LEU A 120 -1.31 2.72 -17.30
C LEU A 120 -0.10 3.59 -17.69
N VAL A 121 -0.32 4.88 -17.93
CA VAL A 121 0.79 5.83 -18.19
C VAL A 121 1.65 6.01 -16.94
N ALA A 122 1.02 6.13 -15.77
CA ALA A 122 1.71 6.29 -14.47
C ALA A 122 2.51 5.05 -14.05
N LEU A 123 2.29 3.89 -14.67
CA LEU A 123 3.11 2.69 -14.46
C LEU A 123 4.58 2.94 -14.83
N VAL A 124 4.85 3.73 -15.88
CA VAL A 124 6.22 4.03 -16.33
C VAL A 124 7.04 4.76 -15.25
N PRO A 125 6.60 5.93 -14.71
CA PRO A 125 7.31 6.55 -13.60
C PRO A 125 7.30 5.70 -12.33
N GLY A 126 6.26 4.88 -12.10
CA GLY A 126 6.25 3.91 -10.99
C GLY A 126 7.40 2.90 -11.05
N LEU A 127 7.67 2.35 -12.24
CA LEU A 127 8.81 1.45 -12.47
C LEU A 127 10.16 2.16 -12.28
N LEU A 128 10.27 3.42 -12.70
CA LEU A 128 11.46 4.24 -12.43
C LEU A 128 11.66 4.47 -10.92
N GLY A 129 10.58 4.66 -10.16
CA GLY A 129 10.61 4.76 -8.71
C GLY A 129 11.20 3.51 -8.05
N MET A 130 10.78 2.32 -8.48
CA MET A 130 11.36 1.05 -8.00
C MET A 130 12.86 0.93 -8.31
N GLY A 131 13.30 1.42 -9.48
CA GLY A 131 14.72 1.53 -9.80
C GLY A 131 15.49 2.43 -8.84
N GLY A 132 14.86 3.53 -8.40
CA GLY A 132 15.39 4.41 -7.36
C GLY A 132 15.60 3.72 -6.01
N ILE A 133 14.69 2.82 -5.61
CA ILE A 133 14.83 2.03 -4.37
C ILE A 133 16.08 1.14 -4.45
N ILE A 134 16.22 0.36 -5.53
CA ILE A 134 17.37 -0.55 -5.70
C ILE A 134 18.68 0.23 -5.78
N GLY A 135 18.67 1.37 -6.49
CA GLY A 135 19.82 2.27 -6.55
C GLY A 135 20.21 2.84 -5.17
N GLY A 136 19.22 3.27 -4.39
CA GLY A 136 19.42 3.75 -3.02
C GLY A 136 19.96 2.67 -2.08
N ALA A 137 19.45 1.44 -2.19
CA ALA A 137 19.96 0.29 -1.44
C ALA A 137 21.41 -0.04 -1.84
N GLY A 138 21.73 0.02 -3.14
CA GLY A 138 23.10 -0.14 -3.65
C GLY A 138 24.04 0.93 -3.09
N GLN A 139 23.60 2.19 -3.04
CA GLN A 139 24.37 3.29 -2.45
C GLN A 139 24.61 3.06 -0.95
N ALA A 140 23.60 2.59 -0.21
CA ALA A 140 23.75 2.26 1.20
C ALA A 140 24.77 1.13 1.43
N LEU A 141 24.80 0.13 0.55
CA LEU A 141 25.80 -0.93 0.61
C LEU A 141 27.23 -0.41 0.33
N THR A 142 27.39 0.49 -0.64
CA THR A 142 28.68 1.16 -0.88
C THR A 142 29.15 2.00 0.31
N LEU A 143 28.23 2.60 1.08
CA LEU A 143 28.61 3.30 2.32
C LEU A 143 29.15 2.35 3.39
N LEU A 144 28.69 1.10 3.42
CA LEU A 144 29.18 0.06 4.34
C LEU A 144 30.48 -0.59 3.84
N VAL A 145 30.58 -0.80 2.53
CA VAL A 145 31.74 -1.41 1.87
C VAL A 145 32.19 -0.49 0.73
N PRO A 146 33.06 0.50 1.01
CA PRO A 146 33.47 1.51 0.03
C PRO A 146 34.16 0.94 -1.22
N GLU A 147 34.69 -0.28 -1.14
CA GLU A 147 35.35 -0.98 -2.24
C GLU A 147 34.37 -1.42 -3.35
N VAL A 148 33.07 -1.51 -3.05
CA VAL A 148 32.05 -1.96 -4.00
C VAL A 148 31.36 -0.74 -4.62
N PRO A 149 31.50 -0.49 -5.94
CA PRO A 149 30.81 0.61 -6.61
C PRO A 149 29.28 0.46 -6.50
N SER A 150 28.56 1.57 -6.38
CA SER A 150 27.10 1.56 -6.16
C SER A 150 26.31 0.89 -7.28
N THR A 151 26.79 1.00 -8.52
CA THR A 151 26.20 0.30 -9.68
C THR A 151 26.34 -1.20 -9.58
N LEU A 152 27.50 -1.69 -9.12
CA LEU A 152 27.75 -3.11 -8.92
C LEU A 152 26.96 -3.62 -7.70
N ALA A 153 26.95 -2.87 -6.60
CA ALA A 153 26.14 -3.14 -5.42
C ALA A 153 24.65 -3.28 -5.76
N ALA A 154 24.08 -2.32 -6.50
CA ALA A 154 22.70 -2.37 -6.96
C ALA A 154 22.43 -3.59 -7.86
N GLY A 155 23.35 -3.90 -8.78
CA GLY A 155 23.26 -5.09 -9.63
C GLY A 155 23.27 -6.40 -8.83
N LEU A 156 24.14 -6.51 -7.82
CA LEU A 156 24.19 -7.67 -6.91
C LEU A 156 22.88 -7.83 -6.14
N LEU A 157 22.35 -6.75 -5.57
CA LEU A 157 21.07 -6.77 -4.85
C LEU A 157 19.92 -7.17 -5.77
N ALA A 158 19.91 -6.70 -7.02
CA ALA A 158 18.93 -7.12 -8.02
C ALA A 158 19.00 -8.62 -8.31
N VAL A 159 20.20 -9.18 -8.50
CA VAL A 159 20.41 -10.62 -8.74
C VAL A 159 19.96 -11.44 -7.52
N ILE A 160 20.29 -11.02 -6.30
CA ILE A 160 19.85 -11.69 -5.07
C ILE A 160 18.32 -11.66 -4.98
N THR A 161 17.70 -10.51 -5.25
CA THR A 161 16.24 -10.37 -5.24
C THR A 161 15.58 -11.30 -6.26
N ILE A 162 16.12 -11.37 -7.48
CA ILE A 162 15.64 -12.28 -8.52
C ILE A 162 15.77 -13.74 -8.05
N ALA A 163 16.90 -14.14 -7.47
CA ALA A 163 17.12 -15.50 -6.98
C ALA A 163 16.13 -15.90 -5.87
N VAL A 164 15.83 -14.98 -4.94
CA VAL A 164 14.83 -15.20 -3.90
C VAL A 164 13.43 -15.37 -4.52
N LEU A 165 13.08 -14.52 -5.49
CA LEU A 165 11.77 -14.57 -6.16
C LEU A 165 11.60 -15.82 -7.04
N THR A 166 12.64 -16.28 -7.74
CA THR A 166 12.58 -17.47 -8.61
C THR A 166 12.46 -18.78 -7.82
N THR A 167 12.83 -18.78 -6.54
CA THR A 167 12.65 -19.96 -5.67
C THR A 167 11.17 -20.34 -5.50
N GLY A 168 10.23 -19.41 -5.74
CA GLY A 168 8.79 -19.66 -5.78
C GLY A 168 8.15 -20.08 -4.44
N SER A 169 8.94 -20.19 -3.37
CA SER A 169 8.46 -20.59 -2.05
C SER A 169 7.91 -19.37 -1.29
N TYR A 170 6.58 -19.31 -1.19
CA TYR A 170 5.88 -18.28 -0.40
C TYR A 170 6.41 -18.18 1.03
N ARG A 171 6.76 -19.32 1.64
CA ARG A 171 7.25 -19.38 3.03
C ARG A 171 8.64 -18.75 3.19
N ILE A 172 9.52 -18.89 2.19
CA ILE A 172 10.83 -18.25 2.20
C ILE A 172 10.67 -16.73 2.05
N LEU A 173 9.84 -16.30 1.10
CA LEU A 173 9.57 -14.89 0.86
C LEU A 173 9.00 -14.21 2.11
N GLU A 174 7.99 -14.82 2.75
CA GLU A 174 7.38 -14.30 3.97
C GLU A 174 8.39 -14.16 5.10
N ASN A 175 9.19 -15.20 5.37
CA ASN A 175 10.18 -15.18 6.44
C ASN A 175 11.28 -14.14 6.21
N VAL A 176 11.77 -14.01 4.97
CA VAL A 176 12.80 -13.02 4.60
C VAL A 176 12.24 -11.60 4.75
N MET A 177 11.05 -11.33 4.21
CA MET A 177 10.40 -10.02 4.32
C MET A 177 10.13 -9.64 5.78
N LEU A 178 9.62 -10.57 6.58
CA LEU A 178 9.36 -10.35 8.00
C LEU A 178 10.65 -10.04 8.77
N ALA A 179 11.73 -10.77 8.50
CA ALA A 179 13.02 -10.51 9.11
C ALA A 179 13.55 -9.11 8.73
N LEU A 180 13.49 -8.74 7.44
CA LEU A 180 13.93 -7.43 6.96
C LEU A 180 13.12 -6.30 7.60
N VAL A 181 11.80 -6.42 7.69
CA VAL A 181 10.93 -5.41 8.33
C VAL A 181 11.29 -5.26 9.81
N ILE A 182 11.46 -6.36 10.56
CA ILE A 182 11.81 -6.30 11.99
C ILE A 182 13.19 -5.64 12.19
N ILE A 183 14.19 -6.04 11.39
CA ILE A 183 15.54 -5.46 11.47
C ILE A 183 15.49 -3.97 11.15
N PHE A 184 14.79 -3.60 10.10
CA PHE A 184 14.64 -2.21 9.66
C PHE A 184 13.95 -1.36 10.72
N THR A 185 12.77 -1.77 11.20
CA THR A 185 12.05 -1.05 12.26
C THR A 185 12.88 -0.94 13.53
N GLY A 186 13.56 -2.02 13.93
CA GLY A 186 14.46 -2.03 15.08
C GLY A 186 15.61 -1.04 14.92
N ALA A 187 16.28 -1.04 13.77
CA ALA A 187 17.38 -0.12 13.47
C ALA A 187 16.90 1.34 13.50
N THR A 188 15.75 1.64 12.90
CA THR A 188 15.16 2.99 12.92
C THR A 188 14.85 3.47 14.33
N LEU A 189 14.29 2.60 15.19
CA LEU A 189 14.03 2.93 16.60
C LEU A 189 15.33 3.17 17.37
N VAL A 190 16.35 2.34 17.16
CA VAL A 190 17.67 2.52 17.79
C VAL A 190 18.28 3.85 17.36
N CYS A 191 18.27 4.18 16.06
CA CYS A 191 18.73 5.47 15.56
C CYS A 191 17.95 6.63 16.19
N ALA A 192 16.62 6.54 16.28
CA ALA A 192 15.79 7.59 16.88
C ALA A 192 16.09 7.81 18.38
N ILE A 193 16.36 6.74 19.12
CA ILE A 193 16.74 6.79 20.55
C ILE A 193 18.15 7.39 20.71
N LEU A 194 19.13 6.90 19.94
CA LEU A 194 20.51 7.39 20.01
C LEU A 194 20.63 8.86 19.59
N MET A 195 19.83 9.30 18.61
CA MET A 195 19.77 10.68 18.16
C MET A 195 19.41 11.67 19.28
N GLN A 196 18.65 11.24 20.31
CA GLN A 196 18.34 12.09 21.47
C GLN A 196 19.58 12.46 22.30
N GLY A 197 20.68 11.72 22.17
CA GLY A 197 21.96 12.03 22.81
C GLY A 197 22.87 12.96 22.01
N THR A 198 22.40 13.47 20.86
CA THR A 198 23.18 14.32 19.95
C THR A 198 22.61 15.73 19.84
N GLU A 199 23.29 16.62 19.12
CA GLU A 199 22.79 17.96 18.81
C GLU A 199 21.49 17.96 17.98
N PHE A 200 21.16 16.83 17.34
CA PHE A 200 19.95 16.64 16.55
C PHE A 200 18.77 16.07 17.35
N ALA A 201 18.80 16.19 18.69
CA ALA A 201 17.74 15.70 19.56
C ALA A 201 16.39 16.35 19.21
N VAL A 202 15.34 15.52 19.10
CA VAL A 202 14.00 16.00 18.77
C VAL A 202 13.34 16.57 20.01
N THR A 203 13.08 17.87 20.00
CA THR A 203 12.42 18.54 21.11
C THR A 203 10.90 18.54 20.95
N ARG A 204 10.18 18.80 22.05
CA ARG A 204 8.73 19.04 21.98
C ARG A 204 8.37 20.27 21.14
N ALA A 205 9.27 21.25 21.08
CA ALA A 205 9.07 22.44 20.26
C ALA A 205 9.13 22.10 18.76
N ASP A 206 10.02 21.19 18.36
CA ASP A 206 10.11 20.72 16.98
C ASP A 206 8.81 19.98 16.58
N LEU A 207 8.33 19.07 17.41
CA LEU A 207 7.05 18.39 17.17
C LEU A 207 5.90 19.40 17.09
N ALA A 208 5.85 20.38 17.98
CA ALA A 208 4.84 21.44 17.95
C ALA A 208 4.93 22.30 16.68
N SER A 209 6.13 22.57 16.18
CA SER A 209 6.35 23.29 14.91
C SER A 209 5.69 22.57 13.74
N GLY A 210 5.68 21.23 13.78
CA GLY A 210 5.04 20.41 12.77
C GLY A 210 3.53 20.46 12.71
N PHE A 211 2.88 21.04 13.72
CA PHE A 211 1.43 21.27 13.76
C PHE A 211 1.04 22.74 13.59
N THR A 212 1.96 23.57 13.11
CA THR A 212 1.69 24.99 12.79
C THR A 212 0.99 25.19 11.44
N PHE A 213 0.87 24.13 10.62
CA PHE A 213 0.24 24.13 9.30
C PHE A 213 0.85 25.14 8.31
N SER A 214 2.09 25.58 8.54
CA SER A 214 2.83 26.35 7.54
C SER A 214 3.33 25.44 6.43
N PHE A 215 3.30 25.95 5.19
CA PHE A 215 3.80 25.25 4.02
C PHE A 215 4.85 26.12 3.32
N PRO A 216 6.15 25.91 3.59
CA PRO A 216 7.21 26.69 2.96
C PRO A 216 7.28 26.37 1.45
N PRO A 217 7.08 27.36 0.55
CA PRO A 217 7.03 27.11 -0.90
C PRO A 217 8.30 26.51 -1.48
N GLU A 218 9.46 26.76 -0.87
CA GLU A 218 10.77 26.23 -1.27
C GLU A 218 10.83 24.69 -1.23
N PHE A 219 10.01 24.05 -0.38
CA PHE A 219 9.95 22.60 -0.24
C PHE A 219 8.78 21.96 -1.00
N ILE A 220 8.04 22.71 -1.82
CA ILE A 220 6.82 22.18 -2.48
C ILE A 220 7.09 20.92 -3.31
N VAL A 221 8.20 20.88 -4.05
CA VAL A 221 8.53 19.73 -4.90
C VAL A 221 8.84 18.49 -4.04
N ALA A 222 9.62 18.65 -2.98
CA ALA A 222 9.95 17.58 -2.06
C ALA A 222 8.72 17.12 -1.26
N ALA A 223 7.88 18.05 -0.81
CA ALA A 223 6.62 17.78 -0.12
C ALA A 223 5.65 17.00 -1.02
N MET A 224 5.53 17.35 -2.29
CA MET A 224 4.70 16.61 -3.26
C MET A 224 5.28 15.24 -3.58
N ALA A 225 6.60 15.10 -3.66
CA ALA A 225 7.26 13.81 -3.85
C ALA A 225 7.00 12.87 -2.67
N VAL A 226 7.16 13.35 -1.43
CA VAL A 226 6.81 12.60 -0.21
C VAL A 226 5.32 12.26 -0.24
N TYR A 227 4.44 13.24 -0.48
CA TYR A 227 2.99 12.98 -0.56
C TYR A 227 2.65 11.90 -1.58
N GLY A 228 3.29 11.87 -2.75
CA GLY A 228 3.02 10.87 -3.78
C GLY A 228 3.50 9.46 -3.44
N TYR A 229 4.54 9.34 -2.59
CA TYR A 229 5.26 8.08 -2.37
C TYR A 229 5.11 7.50 -0.96
N SER A 230 4.71 8.31 0.03
CA SER A 230 4.53 7.87 1.43
C SER A 230 3.17 7.24 1.70
N GLY A 231 3.17 6.26 2.60
CA GLY A 231 1.97 5.55 3.03
C GLY A 231 1.37 4.68 1.93
N VAL A 232 0.05 4.58 1.92
CA VAL A 232 -0.69 3.75 0.95
C VAL A 232 -0.69 4.44 -0.42
N ASN A 233 0.09 3.94 -1.37
CA ASN A 233 0.13 4.45 -2.74
C ASN A 233 -0.90 3.73 -3.64
N SER A 234 -0.92 4.09 -4.93
CA SER A 234 -1.87 3.53 -5.90
C SER A 234 -1.77 1.99 -6.01
N SER A 235 -0.56 1.45 -5.91
CA SER A 235 -0.31 0.02 -6.01
C SER A 235 -0.84 -0.74 -4.79
N GLU A 236 -0.59 -0.29 -3.55
CA GLU A 236 -1.16 -0.96 -2.37
C GLU A 236 -2.67 -0.73 -2.26
N THR A 237 -3.17 0.43 -2.68
CA THR A 237 -4.62 0.68 -2.78
C THR A 237 -5.29 -0.36 -3.68
N SER A 238 -4.71 -0.58 -4.86
CA SER A 238 -5.23 -1.57 -5.81
C SER A 238 -5.11 -3.00 -5.28
N ALA A 239 -3.95 -3.38 -4.75
CA ALA A 239 -3.69 -4.72 -4.23
C ALA A 239 -4.56 -5.07 -3.02
N TYR A 240 -4.80 -4.11 -2.13
CA TYR A 240 -5.66 -4.28 -0.95
C TYR A 240 -7.02 -4.85 -1.29
N GLN A 241 -7.65 -4.30 -2.33
CA GLN A 241 -8.97 -4.72 -2.76
C GLN A 241 -8.93 -6.16 -3.27
N TYR A 242 -7.92 -6.53 -4.06
CA TYR A 242 -7.73 -7.91 -4.50
C TYR A 242 -7.52 -8.86 -3.32
N TRP A 243 -6.68 -8.51 -2.34
CA TRP A 243 -6.49 -9.33 -1.13
C TRP A 243 -7.75 -9.46 -0.29
N CYS A 244 -8.57 -8.41 -0.20
CA CYS A 244 -9.89 -8.50 0.44
C CYS A 244 -10.81 -9.50 -0.28
N VAL A 245 -10.78 -9.54 -1.61
CA VAL A 245 -11.55 -10.51 -2.40
C VAL A 245 -11.00 -11.93 -2.25
N GLU A 246 -9.68 -12.10 -2.33
CA GLU A 246 -9.01 -13.41 -2.17
C GLU A 246 -9.25 -14.01 -0.78
N LYS A 247 -9.26 -13.17 0.26
CA LYS A 247 -9.63 -13.59 1.62
C LYS A 247 -11.10 -13.99 1.74
N GLY A 248 -11.93 -13.64 0.76
CA GLY A 248 -13.32 -14.04 0.66
C GLY A 248 -14.30 -13.03 1.27
N TYR A 249 -13.90 -11.79 1.54
CA TYR A 249 -14.80 -10.80 2.17
C TYR A 249 -16.12 -10.61 1.43
N PRO A 250 -16.16 -10.46 0.09
CA PRO A 250 -17.43 -10.39 -0.64
C PRO A 250 -18.25 -11.68 -0.52
N ASN A 251 -17.59 -12.84 -0.51
CA ASN A 251 -18.24 -14.14 -0.34
C ASN A 251 -18.89 -14.27 1.05
N PHE A 252 -18.22 -13.79 2.10
CA PHE A 252 -18.75 -13.80 3.47
C PHE A 252 -19.99 -12.93 3.65
N ILE A 253 -20.09 -11.84 2.89
CA ILE A 253 -21.29 -11.00 2.86
C ILE A 253 -22.44 -11.74 2.18
N GLY A 254 -22.13 -12.45 1.09
CA GLY A 254 -23.11 -13.17 0.26
C GLY A 254 -23.84 -12.26 -0.73
N ARG A 255 -24.77 -12.84 -1.49
CA ARG A 255 -25.51 -12.12 -2.54
C ARG A 255 -26.38 -11.01 -1.97
N SER A 256 -26.49 -9.89 -2.70
CA SER A 256 -27.23 -8.69 -2.30
C SER A 256 -28.74 -8.90 -2.17
N ASP A 257 -29.29 -9.91 -2.82
CA ASP A 257 -30.70 -10.31 -2.76
C ASP A 257 -31.03 -11.22 -1.55
N ALA A 258 -30.02 -11.72 -0.83
CA ALA A 258 -30.22 -12.66 0.26
C ALA A 258 -30.73 -11.97 1.55
N PRO A 259 -31.63 -12.60 2.33
CA PRO A 259 -32.09 -12.08 3.61
C PRO A 259 -30.93 -11.77 4.56
N GLY A 260 -31.01 -10.64 5.27
CA GLY A 260 -29.98 -10.22 6.23
C GLY A 260 -28.65 -9.76 5.61
N TRP A 261 -28.61 -9.55 4.29
CA TRP A 261 -27.42 -9.06 3.59
C TRP A 261 -26.90 -7.74 4.16
N GLU A 262 -27.78 -6.76 4.41
CA GLU A 262 -27.36 -5.44 4.91
C GLU A 262 -26.64 -5.55 6.27
N THR A 263 -27.17 -6.36 7.18
CA THR A 263 -26.56 -6.58 8.50
C THR A 263 -25.18 -7.24 8.36
N ARG A 264 -25.05 -8.24 7.47
CA ARG A 264 -23.76 -8.90 7.19
C ARG A 264 -22.78 -7.93 6.54
N ALA A 265 -23.20 -7.19 5.53
CA ALA A 265 -22.40 -6.19 4.84
C ALA A 265 -21.85 -5.15 5.82
N ARG A 266 -22.70 -4.56 6.66
CA ARG A 266 -22.27 -3.61 7.70
C ARG A 266 -21.27 -4.23 8.68
N GLY A 267 -21.46 -5.48 9.06
CA GLY A 267 -20.55 -6.19 9.96
C GLY A 267 -19.17 -6.43 9.34
N TRP A 268 -19.12 -6.93 8.11
CA TRP A 268 -17.86 -7.17 7.38
C TRP A 268 -17.14 -5.88 6.98
N ILE A 269 -17.89 -4.81 6.66
CA ILE A 269 -17.32 -3.47 6.47
C ILE A 269 -16.60 -3.00 7.74
N ARG A 270 -17.14 -3.24 8.94
CA ARG A 270 -16.45 -2.90 10.20
C ARG A 270 -15.17 -3.70 10.41
N VAL A 271 -15.10 -4.95 9.92
CA VAL A 271 -13.87 -5.76 9.95
C VAL A 271 -12.82 -5.12 9.05
N MET A 272 -13.18 -4.80 7.82
CA MET A 272 -12.31 -4.10 6.86
C MET A 272 -11.87 -2.72 7.39
N GLN A 273 -12.78 -1.95 8.00
CA GLN A 273 -12.40 -0.66 8.62
C GLN A 273 -11.39 -0.86 9.77
N THR A 274 -11.58 -1.89 10.61
CA THR A 274 -10.62 -2.22 11.67
C THR A 274 -9.24 -2.56 11.07
N ASP A 275 -9.23 -3.25 9.93
CA ASP A 275 -8.04 -3.60 9.18
C ASP A 275 -7.29 -2.36 8.68
N VAL A 276 -7.99 -1.42 8.05
CA VAL A 276 -7.40 -0.14 7.63
C VAL A 276 -6.91 0.69 8.82
N TRP A 277 -7.65 0.73 9.93
CA TRP A 277 -7.24 1.47 11.13
C TRP A 277 -5.93 0.93 11.72
N VAL A 278 -5.76 -0.39 11.74
CA VAL A 278 -4.51 -1.01 12.22
C VAL A 278 -3.35 -0.62 11.32
N THR A 279 -3.51 -0.69 10.00
CA THR A 279 -2.47 -0.22 9.07
C THR A 279 -2.17 1.26 9.27
N LEU A 280 -3.18 2.11 9.37
CA LEU A 280 -3.00 3.55 9.54
C LEU A 280 -2.23 3.90 10.83
N VAL A 281 -2.53 3.22 11.94
CA VAL A 281 -1.82 3.41 13.22
C VAL A 281 -0.38 2.92 13.13
N LEU A 282 -0.11 1.84 12.40
CA LEU A 282 1.25 1.34 12.20
C LEU A 282 2.10 2.25 11.29
N LEU A 283 1.46 2.97 10.37
CA LEU A 283 2.13 3.89 9.43
C LEU A 283 2.29 5.32 9.95
N THR A 284 1.63 5.66 11.06
CA THR A 284 1.66 7.01 11.67
C THR A 284 2.67 7.05 12.81
#